data_AF-A0A1G0Z9X2-F1
#
_entry.id   AF-A0A1G0Z9X2-F1
#
_cell.length_a   1.000
_cell.length_b   1.000
_cell.length_c   1.000
_cell.angle_alpha   90.00
_cell.angle_beta   90.00
_cell.angle_gamma   90.00
#
_symmetry.space_group_name_H-M   'P 1'
#
loop_
_entity.id
_entity.type
_entity.pdbx_description
1 polymer ?
#
loop_
_entity_poly.entity_id
_entity_poly.type
_entity_poly.pdbx_seq_one_letter_code
_entity_poly.pdbx_strand_id
1 'polypeptide(L)' 'MECLKIIAAARLMMPRKNIRICGGRERNLKDFQSCIFSAGADALMIGNYLVTSGRDIAADMKMIEDAGLHL' A
#
# COMPACT_ATOMS: atom_id res chain seq x y z
N MET A 1 -3.96 -12.11 4.12
CA MET A 1 -4.09 -11.40 5.40
C MET A 1 -2.76 -11.17 6.11
N GLU A 2 -1.79 -12.08 6.01
CA GLU A 2 -0.48 -11.90 6.65
C GLU A 2 0.22 -10.58 6.30
N CYS A 3 0.13 -10.12 5.04
CA CYS A 3 0.70 -8.83 4.65
C CYS A 3 0.19 -7.64 5.49
N LEU A 4 -1.11 -7.59 5.78
CA LEU A 4 -1.67 -6.51 6.60
C LEU A 4 -1.23 -6.60 8.06
N LYS A 5 -1.14 -7.82 8.61
CA LYS A 5 -0.60 -8.03 9.96
C LYS A 5 0.85 -7.58 10.07
N ILE A 6 1.66 -7.87 9.05
CA ILE A 6 3.06 -7.45 9.00
C ILE A 6 3.17 -5.93 8.96
N ILE A 7 2.33 -5.25 8.15
CA ILE A 7 2.30 -3.78 8.09
C ILE A 7 1.90 -3.19 9.45
N ALA A 8 0.86 -3.74 10.09
CA ALA A 8 0.41 -3.30 11.40
C ALA A 8 1.49 -3.49 12.48
N ALA A 9 2.14 -4.67 12.49
CA ALA A 9 3.25 -4.93 13.39
C ALA A 9 4.42 -3.96 13.16
N ALA A 10 4.78 -3.69 11.89
CA ALA A 10 5.82 -2.73 11.54
C ALA A 10 5.48 -1.30 12.02
N ARG A 11 4.22 -0.87 11.88
CA ARG A 11 3.76 0.44 12.38
C ARG A 11 3.86 0.52 13.91
N LEU A 12 3.46 -0.52 14.62
CA LEU A 12 3.57 -0.55 16.09
C LEU A 12 5.03 -0.53 16.56
N MET A 13 5.91 -1.26 15.86
CA MET A 13 7.36 -1.28 16.17
C MET A 13 8.06 0.03 15.81
N MET A 14 7.59 0.73 14.76
CA MET A 14 8.21 1.95 14.25
C MET A 14 7.19 3.09 14.06
N PRO A 15 6.65 3.67 15.15
CA PRO A 15 5.49 4.58 15.07
C PRO A 15 5.71 5.80 14.18
N ARG A 16 6.95 6.32 14.15
CA ARG A 16 7.32 7.58 13.47
C ARG A 16 8.02 7.39 12.12
N LYS A 17 8.25 6.14 11.68
CA LYS A 17 8.97 5.89 10.42
C LYS A 17 7.99 5.79 9.26
N ASN A 18 8.47 6.16 8.08
CA ASN A 18 7.72 5.99 6.84
C ASN A 18 7.73 4.51 6.45
N ILE A 19 6.55 3.96 6.20
CA ILE A 19 6.31 2.58 5.79
C ILE A 19 5.74 2.64 4.37
N ARG A 20 6.62 2.38 3.40
CA ARG A 20 6.29 2.36 1.98
C ARG A 20 6.02 0.95 1.51
N ILE A 21 4.86 0.73 0.89
CA ILE A 21 4.51 -0.53 0.23
C ILE A 21 4.83 -0.44 -1.26
N CYS A 22 5.55 -1.44 -1.76
CA CYS A 22 6.01 -1.50 -3.14
C CYS A 22 5.32 -2.66 -3.89
N GLY A 23 6.05 -3.31 -4.79
CA GLY A 23 5.55 -4.41 -5.62
C GLY A 23 4.98 -5.59 -4.82
N GLY A 24 4.13 -6.38 -5.49
CA GLY A 24 3.52 -7.59 -4.92
C GLY A 24 2.16 -7.39 -4.25
N ARG A 25 1.71 -6.14 -4.05
CA ARG A 25 0.38 -5.86 -3.47
C ARG A 25 -0.79 -6.35 -4.33
N GLU A 26 -0.67 -6.38 -5.65
CA GLU A 26 -1.72 -6.93 -6.52
C GLU A 26 -1.95 -8.42 -6.28
N ARG A 27 -0.86 -9.20 -6.21
CA ARG A 27 -0.93 -10.65 -6.01
C ARG A 27 -1.41 -11.01 -4.61
N ASN A 28 -0.92 -10.29 -3.60
CA ASN A 28 -1.14 -10.65 -2.19
C ASN A 28 -2.42 -10.05 -1.59
N LEU A 29 -2.85 -8.88 -2.07
CA LEU A 29 -3.99 -8.15 -1.51
C LEU A 29 -5.17 -8.04 -2.48
N LYS A 30 -4.95 -8.14 -3.80
CA LYS A 30 -6.00 -8.07 -4.82
C LYS A 30 -6.87 -6.82 -4.67
N ASP A 31 -8.15 -6.98 -4.30
CA ASP A 31 -9.08 -5.87 -4.09
C ASP A 31 -8.89 -5.17 -2.74
N PHE A 32 -8.19 -5.80 -1.80
CA PHE A 32 -7.91 -5.26 -0.46
C PHE A 32 -6.63 -4.41 -0.41
N GLN A 33 -6.17 -3.88 -1.55
CA GLN A 33 -4.96 -3.07 -1.61
C GLN A 33 -5.08 -1.77 -0.81
N SER A 34 -6.27 -1.16 -0.73
CA SER A 34 -6.50 0.05 0.07
C SER A 34 -6.32 -0.19 1.57
N CYS A 35 -6.51 -1.43 2.05
CA CYS A 35 -6.38 -1.78 3.46
C CYS A 35 -4.95 -1.60 4.00
N ILE A 36 -3.93 -1.45 3.14
CA ILE A 36 -2.55 -1.17 3.59
C ILE A 36 -2.47 0.12 4.38
N PHE A 37 -3.26 1.14 4.03
CA PHE A 37 -3.23 2.43 4.71
C PHE A 37 -3.83 2.33 6.11
N SER A 38 -4.97 1.64 6.23
CA SER A 38 -5.58 1.34 7.53
C SER A 38 -4.67 0.45 8.41
N ALA A 39 -3.88 -0.43 7.80
CA ALA A 39 -2.88 -1.22 8.51
C ALA A 39 -1.66 -0.40 8.95
N GLY A 40 -1.52 0.85 8.49
CA GLY A 40 -0.49 1.77 8.92
C GLY A 40 0.62 2.04 7.90
N ALA A 41 0.45 1.72 6.62
CA ALA A 41 1.32 2.24 5.57
C ALA A 41 1.03 3.73 5.30
N ASP A 42 2.06 4.52 5.04
CA ASP A 42 1.95 5.96 4.73
C ASP A 42 2.39 6.30 3.31
N ALA A 43 2.95 5.34 2.58
CA ALA A 43 3.34 5.52 1.19
C ALA A 43 3.11 4.25 0.39
N LEU A 44 2.80 4.43 -0.90
CA LEU A 44 2.97 3.40 -1.91
C LEU A 44 3.89 3.92 -3.01
N MET A 45 4.63 3.01 -3.63
CA MET A 45 5.19 3.30 -4.96
C MET A 45 4.01 3.33 -5.97
N ILE A 46 4.15 3.90 -7.17
CA ILE A 46 3.14 3.89 -8.26
C ILE A 46 3.85 3.71 -9.60
N GLY A 47 3.15 3.17 -10.60
CA GLY A 47 3.63 3.03 -11.98
C GLY A 47 4.63 1.89 -12.21
N ASN A 48 4.12 0.71 -12.59
CA ASN A 48 4.90 -0.47 -13.05
C ASN A 48 6.24 -0.71 -12.33
N TYR A 49 6.12 -0.78 -11.01
CA TYR A 49 7.07 -1.01 -9.91
C TYR A 49 8.41 -1.68 -10.24
N LEU A 50 9.29 -0.89 -10.88
CA LEU A 50 10.71 -1.09 -11.21
C LEU A 50 11.09 -2.36 -11.97
N VAL A 51 10.82 -3.52 -11.40
CA VAL A 51 11.21 -4.85 -11.92
C VAL A 51 9.99 -5.72 -12.24
N THR A 52 8.82 -5.33 -11.72
CA THR A 52 7.57 -6.04 -11.93
C THR A 52 6.51 -5.08 -12.45
N SER A 53 5.76 -5.51 -13.46
CA SER A 53 4.50 -4.86 -13.80
C SER A 53 3.60 -4.82 -12.57
N GLY A 54 2.95 -3.69 -12.37
CA GLY A 54 1.91 -3.55 -11.36
C GLY A 54 0.79 -2.68 -11.89
N ARG A 55 0.14 -1.96 -10.98
CA ARG A 55 -1.11 -1.29 -11.27
C ARG A 55 -0.90 -0.02 -12.09
N ASP A 56 -1.90 0.28 -12.91
CA ASP A 56 -2.00 1.57 -13.58
C ASP A 56 -2.08 2.72 -12.55
N ILE A 57 -1.41 3.82 -12.86
CA ILE A 57 -1.30 4.96 -11.96
C ILE A 57 -2.68 5.56 -11.67
N ALA A 58 -3.57 5.67 -12.66
CA ALA A 58 -4.89 6.27 -12.45
C ALA A 58 -5.74 5.43 -11.49
N ALA A 59 -5.62 4.10 -11.54
CA ALA A 59 -6.29 3.22 -10.60
C ALA A 59 -5.75 3.35 -9.17
N ASP A 60 -4.45 3.62 -9.00
CA ASP A 60 -3.88 3.91 -7.68
C ASP A 60 -4.31 5.25 -7.12
N MET A 61 -4.32 6.29 -7.96
CA MET A 61 -4.81 7.62 -7.58
C MET A 61 -6.26 7.54 -7.09
N LYS A 62 -7.12 6.87 -7.87
CA LYS A 62 -8.52 6.65 -7.48
C LYS A 62 -8.64 5.88 -6.16
N MET A 63 -7.84 4.84 -5.96
CA MET A 63 -7.85 4.07 -4.72
C MET A 63 -7.48 4.91 -3.48
N ILE A 64 -6.53 5.85 -3.62
CA ILE A 64 -6.13 6.78 -2.55
C ILE A 64 -7.27 7.75 -2.24
N GLU A 65 -7.89 8.34 -3.28
CA GLU A 65 -9.04 9.24 -3.14
C GLU A 65 -10.24 8.52 -2.50
N ASP A 66 -10.58 7.32 -2.96
CA ASP A 66 -11.68 6.50 -2.41
C ASP A 66 -11.43 6.09 -0.95
N ALA A 67 -10.16 6.02 -0.52
CA ALA A 67 -9.78 5.79 0.87
C ALA A 67 -9.85 7.06 1.74
N GLY A 68 -10.24 8.20 1.17
CA GLY A 68 -10.30 9.50 1.85
C GLY A 68 -8.93 10.09 2.15
N LEU A 69 -7.90 9.68 1.40
CA LEU A 69 -6.53 10.13 1.56
C LEU A 69 -6.14 11.12 0.45
N HIS A 70 -5.12 11.92 0.73
CA HIS A 70 -4.59 12.92 -0.19
C HIS A 70 -3.07 12.76 -0.29
N LEU A 71 -2.50 13.13 -1.44
CA LEU A 71 -1.05 13.12 -1.68
C LEU A 71 -0.33 14.27 -0.98
#